data_AF-A0A7S2K344-F1
#
_entry.id   AF-A0A7S2K344-F1
#
_cell.length_a   1.000
_cell.length_b   1.000
_cell.length_c   1.000
_cell.angle_alpha   90.00
_cell.angle_beta   90.00
_cell.angle_gamma   90.00
#
_symmetry.space_group_name_H-M   'P 1'
#
loop_
_entity.id
_entity.type
_entity.pdbx_description
1 polymer ?
#
loop_
_entity_poly.entity_id
_entity_poly.type
_entity_poly.pdbx_seq_one_letter_code
_entity_poly.pdbx_strand_id
1 'polypeptide(L)'
;FASVLSEKEKVSKSFAELKGRFLKQEDTIVRLTEDISTRIREKDNVNMLDMDNGDEVLSLKGQLLAQAEELLLVTTKLTASVAEKKDLSDRNEHLVEEAVEEQHALIQQTKTIETLEKEKAALLIKIEAVESLCNTHAKEIDCLRLEIERLKREEMSTEMKVQELISDKVRLETMEKVKNETGRQLNTLKDEYQRLLKEKDVLQKLVQESSKRMDDAESISAEAKNELEITRRNATESEFVSHDLYMQEKMRCIKLSADRAALITAHEVDRGQLIAHHEAMLDLIFKKMKR
;
A
#
# COMPACT_ATOMS: atom_id res chain seq x y z
N PHE A 1 -18.35 -2.19 -75.29
CA PHE A 1 -17.55 -3.32 -75.82
C PHE A 1 -18.31 -4.18 -76.82
N ALA A 2 -19.39 -4.87 -76.44
CA ALA A 2 -20.17 -5.69 -77.39
C ALA A 2 -20.68 -4.90 -78.62
N SER A 3 -21.12 -3.65 -78.42
CA SER A 3 -21.48 -2.74 -79.52
C SER A 3 -20.30 -2.45 -80.47
N VAL A 4 -19.12 -2.15 -79.90
CA VAL A 4 -17.89 -1.82 -80.64
C VAL A 4 -17.36 -3.03 -81.42
N LEU A 5 -17.40 -4.24 -80.83
CA LEU A 5 -17.06 -5.47 -81.55
C LEU A 5 -18.04 -5.78 -82.68
N SER A 6 -19.33 -5.55 -82.46
CA SER A 6 -20.34 -5.73 -83.51
C SER A 6 -20.15 -4.73 -84.66
N GLU A 7 -19.78 -3.49 -84.35
CA GLU A 7 -19.43 -2.48 -85.36
C GLU A 7 -18.12 -2.82 -86.08
N LYS A 8 -17.08 -3.30 -85.38
CA LYS A 8 -15.86 -3.83 -86.02
C LYS A 8 -16.21 -4.91 -87.03
N GLU A 9 -17.02 -5.89 -86.64
CA GLU A 9 -17.37 -7.01 -87.52
C GLU A 9 -18.16 -6.57 -88.77
N LYS A 10 -19.06 -5.59 -88.62
CA LYS A 10 -19.79 -4.99 -89.76
C LYS A 10 -18.87 -4.20 -90.68
N VAL A 11 -17.95 -3.44 -90.11
CA VAL A 11 -16.98 -2.61 -90.84
C VAL A 11 -15.96 -3.49 -91.58
N SER A 12 -15.41 -4.52 -90.94
CA SER A 12 -14.52 -5.50 -91.57
C SER A 12 -15.21 -6.27 -92.70
N LYS A 13 -16.47 -6.70 -92.52
CA LYS A 13 -17.25 -7.31 -93.62
C LYS A 13 -17.44 -6.36 -94.79
N SER A 14 -17.73 -5.09 -94.50
CA SER A 14 -17.91 -4.05 -95.53
C SER A 14 -16.60 -3.78 -96.28
N PHE A 15 -15.45 -3.74 -95.60
CA PHE A 15 -14.15 -3.60 -96.24
C PHE A 15 -13.77 -4.82 -97.08
N ALA A 16 -14.02 -6.03 -96.59
CA ALA A 16 -13.79 -7.26 -97.35
C ALA A 16 -14.65 -7.29 -98.64
N GLU A 17 -15.92 -6.88 -98.56
CA GLU A 17 -16.79 -6.74 -99.73
C GLU A 17 -16.26 -5.68 -100.71
N LEU A 18 -15.79 -4.54 -100.21
CA LEU A 18 -15.24 -3.45 -101.02
C LEU A 18 -13.96 -3.90 -101.76
N LYS A 19 -13.05 -4.57 -101.05
CA LYS A 19 -11.81 -5.15 -101.59
C LYS A 19 -12.10 -6.20 -102.65
N GLY A 20 -13.09 -7.06 -102.39
CA GLY A 20 -13.58 -8.04 -103.37
C GLY A 20 -14.16 -7.40 -104.64
N ARG A 21 -14.85 -6.26 -104.52
CA ARG A 21 -15.32 -5.48 -105.68
C ARG A 21 -14.17 -4.82 -106.44
N PHE A 22 -13.19 -4.25 -105.74
CA PHE A 22 -12.02 -3.65 -106.38
C PHE A 22 -11.17 -4.66 -107.12
N LEU A 23 -10.93 -5.86 -106.57
CA LEU A 23 -10.24 -6.94 -107.28
C LEU A 23 -10.93 -7.31 -108.59
N LYS A 24 -12.27 -7.41 -108.59
CA LYS A 24 -13.04 -7.67 -109.81
C LYS A 24 -12.97 -6.52 -110.82
N GLN A 25 -12.99 -5.27 -110.35
CA GLN A 25 -12.85 -4.10 -111.20
C GLN A 25 -11.44 -4.02 -111.80
N GLU A 26 -10.40 -4.27 -111.01
CA GLU A 26 -9.00 -4.33 -111.42
C GLU A 26 -8.82 -5.39 -112.52
N ASP A 27 -9.29 -6.62 -112.31
CA ASP A 27 -9.28 -7.69 -113.31
C ASP A 27 -9.99 -7.30 -114.62
N THR A 28 -11.14 -6.64 -114.49
CA THR A 28 -11.93 -6.21 -115.66
C THR A 28 -11.21 -5.11 -116.44
N ILE A 29 -10.59 -4.15 -115.75
CA ILE A 29 -9.85 -3.06 -116.37
C ILE A 29 -8.57 -3.58 -117.03
N VAL A 30 -7.85 -4.51 -116.39
CA VAL A 30 -6.66 -5.14 -116.98
C VAL A 30 -7.02 -5.87 -118.27
N ARG A 31 -8.07 -6.70 -118.25
CA ARG A 31 -8.56 -7.40 -119.46
C ARG A 31 -8.99 -6.43 -120.55
N LEU A 32 -9.74 -5.38 -120.21
CA LEU A 32 -10.11 -4.33 -121.17
C LEU A 32 -8.87 -3.64 -121.75
N THR A 33 -7.85 -3.38 -120.93
CA THR A 33 -6.60 -2.75 -121.36
C THR A 33 -5.83 -3.65 -122.31
N GLU A 34 -5.75 -4.96 -122.04
CA GLU A 34 -5.17 -5.96 -122.93
C GLU A 34 -5.94 -6.09 -124.25
N ASP A 35 -7.28 -6.15 -124.18
CA ASP A 35 -8.15 -6.21 -125.35
C ASP A 35 -8.01 -4.96 -126.24
N ILE A 36 -8.01 -3.77 -125.63
CA ILE A 36 -7.79 -2.50 -126.33
C ILE A 36 -6.40 -2.47 -126.98
N SER A 37 -5.36 -2.85 -126.22
CA SER A 37 -3.99 -2.90 -126.73
C SER A 37 -3.84 -3.87 -127.91
N THR A 38 -4.52 -5.01 -127.85
CA THR A 38 -4.53 -6.01 -128.93
C THR A 38 -5.26 -5.46 -130.16
N ARG A 39 -6.42 -4.84 -129.98
CA ARG A 39 -7.19 -4.22 -131.07
C ARG A 39 -6.47 -3.04 -131.74
N ILE A 40 -5.69 -2.26 -130.99
CA ILE A 40 -4.81 -1.21 -131.56
C ILE A 40 -3.79 -1.86 -132.50
N ARG A 41 -3.06 -2.89 -132.03
CA ARG A 41 -2.06 -3.61 -132.82
C ARG A 41 -2.65 -4.30 -134.05
N GLU A 42 -3.85 -4.88 -133.92
CA GLU A 42 -4.57 -5.50 -135.04
C GLU A 42 -5.02 -4.48 -136.09
N LYS A 43 -5.47 -3.28 -135.67
CA LYS A 43 -5.81 -2.18 -136.59
C LYS A 43 -4.58 -1.58 -137.29
N ASP A 44 -3.45 -1.49 -136.60
CA ASP A 44 -2.21 -1.02 -137.20
C ASP A 44 -1.77 -1.94 -138.37
N ASN A 45 -1.99 -3.25 -138.25
CA ASN A 45 -1.60 -4.28 -139.23
C ASN A 45 -2.51 -4.46 -140.46
N VAL A 46 -3.61 -3.69 -140.59
CA VAL A 46 -4.45 -3.76 -141.81
C VAL A 46 -3.75 -3.05 -142.97
N ASN A 47 -3.21 -3.85 -143.91
CA ASN A 47 -2.66 -3.39 -145.19
C ASN A 47 -3.79 -2.88 -146.11
N MET A 48 -3.63 -1.66 -146.63
CA MET A 48 -4.56 -1.06 -147.60
C MET A 48 -4.39 -1.73 -148.97
N LEU A 49 -5.43 -2.43 -149.44
CA LEU A 49 -5.56 -2.83 -150.83
C LEU A 49 -6.90 -2.33 -151.37
N ASP A 50 -6.81 -1.86 -152.61
CA ASP A 50 -7.77 -1.20 -153.49
C ASP A 50 -8.17 0.24 -153.16
N MET A 51 -7.49 1.13 -153.90
CA MET A 51 -7.62 2.57 -153.92
C MET A 51 -8.88 2.98 -154.69
N ASP A 52 -9.72 3.77 -154.02
CA ASP A 52 -10.54 4.87 -154.56
C ASP A 52 -11.18 5.71 -153.42
N ASN A 53 -11.19 5.21 -152.16
CA ASN A 53 -11.60 5.93 -150.93
C ASN A 53 -10.45 6.05 -149.89
N GLY A 54 -9.19 6.03 -150.34
CA GLY A 54 -8.01 5.86 -149.49
C GLY A 54 -7.86 6.88 -148.36
N ASP A 55 -8.22 8.15 -148.60
CA ASP A 55 -8.06 9.24 -147.62
C ASP A 55 -9.14 9.22 -146.53
N GLU A 56 -10.38 8.84 -146.84
CA GLU A 56 -11.45 8.66 -145.84
C GLU A 56 -11.16 7.47 -144.92
N VAL A 57 -10.61 6.39 -145.48
CA VAL A 57 -10.20 5.20 -144.72
C VAL A 57 -8.98 5.50 -143.83
N LEU A 58 -7.99 6.25 -144.32
CA LEU A 58 -6.86 6.73 -143.52
C LEU A 58 -7.30 7.68 -142.39
N SER A 59 -8.22 8.59 -142.68
CA SER A 59 -8.81 9.53 -141.70
C SER A 59 -9.59 8.80 -140.61
N LEU A 60 -10.47 7.86 -140.98
CA LEU A 60 -11.19 7.01 -140.04
C LEU A 60 -10.24 6.11 -139.22
N LYS A 61 -9.18 5.58 -139.82
CA LYS A 61 -8.14 4.80 -139.13
C LYS A 61 -7.41 5.66 -138.08
N GLY A 62 -7.03 6.89 -138.44
CA GLY A 62 -6.40 7.85 -137.53
C GLY A 62 -7.31 8.24 -136.36
N GLN A 63 -8.60 8.53 -136.62
CA GLN A 63 -9.59 8.83 -135.59
C GLN A 63 -9.82 7.64 -134.64
N LEU A 64 -9.91 6.43 -135.18
CA LEU A 64 -10.11 5.22 -134.39
C LEU A 64 -8.87 4.86 -133.55
N LEU A 65 -7.66 5.14 -134.03
CA LEU A 65 -6.43 4.99 -133.25
C LEU A 65 -6.36 6.02 -132.12
N ALA A 66 -6.66 7.30 -132.40
CA ALA A 66 -6.70 8.34 -131.39
C ALA A 66 -7.74 8.05 -130.29
N GLN A 67 -8.94 7.57 -130.66
CA GLN A 67 -9.96 7.14 -129.70
C GLN A 67 -9.51 5.94 -128.85
N ALA A 68 -8.76 5.00 -129.43
CA ALA A 68 -8.26 3.84 -128.70
C ALA A 68 -7.12 4.20 -127.74
N GLU A 69 -6.24 5.13 -128.11
CA GLU A 69 -5.20 5.69 -127.23
C GLU A 69 -5.81 6.50 -126.09
N GLU A 70 -6.84 7.32 -126.37
CA GLU A 70 -7.57 8.05 -125.33
C GLU A 70 -8.26 7.08 -124.37
N LEU A 71 -8.89 6.03 -124.89
CA LEU A 71 -9.50 4.97 -124.08
C LEU A 71 -8.45 4.23 -123.24
N LEU A 72 -7.27 3.93 -123.81
CA LEU A 72 -6.14 3.32 -123.10
C LEU A 72 -5.60 4.23 -121.99
N LEU A 73 -5.50 5.54 -122.24
CA LEU A 73 -5.10 6.51 -121.23
C LEU A 73 -6.11 6.59 -120.08
N VAL A 74 -7.41 6.56 -120.42
CA VAL A 74 -8.50 6.54 -119.43
C VAL A 74 -8.47 5.25 -118.61
N THR A 75 -8.31 4.07 -119.23
CA THR A 75 -8.22 2.81 -118.49
C THR A 75 -6.99 2.77 -117.60
N THR A 76 -5.83 3.25 -118.06
CA THR A 76 -4.61 3.32 -117.25
C THR A 76 -4.79 4.22 -116.01
N LYS A 77 -5.45 5.38 -116.18
CA LYS A 77 -5.82 6.27 -115.06
C LYS A 77 -6.82 5.60 -114.11
N LEU A 78 -7.76 4.82 -114.64
CA LEU A 78 -8.74 4.07 -113.85
C LEU A 78 -8.06 2.97 -113.03
N THR A 79 -7.10 2.22 -113.61
CA THR A 79 -6.31 1.20 -112.91
C THR A 79 -5.54 1.80 -111.74
N ALA A 80 -4.85 2.93 -111.97
CA ALA A 80 -4.13 3.64 -110.91
C ALA A 80 -5.07 4.09 -109.78
N SER A 81 -6.25 4.64 -110.13
CA SER A 81 -7.22 5.07 -109.12
C SER A 81 -7.81 3.89 -108.32
N VAL A 82 -8.06 2.74 -108.96
CA VAL A 82 -8.52 1.52 -108.27
C VAL A 82 -7.46 1.00 -107.31
N ALA A 83 -6.18 1.01 -107.71
CA ALA A 83 -5.06 0.60 -106.86
C ALA A 83 -4.90 1.53 -105.64
N GLU A 84 -4.99 2.85 -105.82
CA GLU A 84 -4.95 3.82 -104.72
C GLU A 84 -6.12 3.63 -103.74
N LYS A 85 -7.33 3.36 -104.25
CA LYS A 85 -8.50 3.11 -103.39
C LYS A 85 -8.40 1.78 -102.64
N LYS A 86 -7.76 0.77 -103.22
CA LYS A 86 -7.47 -0.50 -102.55
C LYS A 86 -6.45 -0.30 -101.42
N ASP A 87 -5.37 0.45 -101.65
CA ASP A 87 -4.39 0.80 -100.60
C ASP A 87 -5.03 1.61 -99.46
N LEU A 88 -5.88 2.60 -99.80
CA LEU A 88 -6.67 3.33 -98.79
C LEU A 88 -7.62 2.43 -98.01
N SER A 89 -8.24 1.44 -98.65
CA SER A 89 -9.09 0.46 -97.98
C SER A 89 -8.30 -0.40 -97.00
N ASP A 90 -7.12 -0.88 -97.39
CA ASP A 90 -6.25 -1.71 -96.56
C ASP A 90 -5.69 -0.94 -95.36
N ARG A 91 -5.29 0.33 -95.55
CA ARG A 91 -4.86 1.21 -94.44
C ARG A 91 -5.99 1.52 -93.47
N ASN A 92 -7.20 1.77 -93.97
CA ASN A 92 -8.35 2.03 -93.11
C ASN A 92 -8.76 0.80 -92.30
N GLU A 93 -8.66 -0.40 -92.88
CA GLU A 93 -8.88 -1.65 -92.14
C GLU A 93 -7.89 -1.78 -90.97
N HIS A 94 -6.61 -1.52 -91.21
CA HIS A 94 -5.57 -1.54 -90.17
C HIS A 94 -5.82 -0.49 -89.06
N LEU A 95 -6.12 0.75 -89.42
CA LEU A 95 -6.41 1.83 -88.45
C LEU A 95 -7.61 1.49 -87.56
N VAL A 96 -8.62 0.80 -88.12
CA VAL A 96 -9.77 0.32 -87.34
C VAL A 96 -9.36 -0.80 -86.38
N GLU A 97 -8.43 -1.67 -86.77
CA GLU A 97 -7.91 -2.71 -85.86
C GLU A 97 -7.12 -2.12 -84.70
N GLU A 98 -6.16 -1.24 -84.97
CA GLU A 98 -5.38 -0.54 -83.94
C GLU A 98 -6.29 0.20 -82.96
N ALA A 99 -7.26 0.95 -83.47
CA ALA A 99 -8.21 1.70 -82.63
C ALA A 99 -9.05 0.77 -81.72
N VAL A 100 -9.40 -0.44 -82.19
CA VAL A 100 -10.14 -1.41 -81.38
C VAL A 100 -9.25 -2.07 -80.32
N GLU A 101 -8.00 -2.37 -80.65
CA GLU A 101 -7.02 -2.89 -79.68
C GLU A 101 -6.74 -1.88 -78.57
N GLU A 102 -6.57 -0.60 -78.92
CA GLU A 102 -6.43 0.50 -77.96
C GLU A 102 -7.67 0.64 -77.07
N GLN A 103 -8.88 0.59 -77.64
CA GLN A 103 -10.14 0.60 -76.87
C GLN A 103 -10.23 -0.60 -75.92
N HIS A 104 -9.85 -1.80 -76.37
CA HIS A 104 -9.87 -2.98 -75.53
C HIS A 104 -8.87 -2.86 -74.36
N ALA A 105 -7.67 -2.34 -74.60
CA ALA A 105 -6.67 -2.07 -73.56
C ALA A 105 -7.18 -1.04 -72.54
N LEU A 106 -7.80 0.06 -73.00
CA LEU A 106 -8.42 1.07 -72.13
C LEU A 106 -9.54 0.48 -71.26
N ILE A 107 -10.37 -0.40 -71.83
CA ILE A 107 -11.43 -1.09 -71.08
C ILE A 107 -10.84 -2.01 -70.02
N GLN A 108 -9.78 -2.77 -70.33
CA GLN A 108 -9.11 -3.61 -69.34
C GLN A 108 -8.52 -2.78 -68.20
N GLN A 109 -7.83 -1.68 -68.50
CA GLN A 109 -7.30 -0.76 -67.48
C GLN A 109 -8.42 -0.18 -66.60
N THR A 110 -9.54 0.23 -67.20
CA THR A 110 -10.70 0.77 -66.47
C THR A 110 -11.25 -0.25 -65.47
N LYS A 111 -11.35 -1.52 -65.87
CA LYS A 111 -11.76 -2.60 -64.95
C LYS A 111 -10.76 -2.81 -63.82
N THR A 112 -9.46 -2.75 -64.10
CA THR A 112 -8.41 -2.86 -63.08
C THR A 112 -8.50 -1.72 -62.07
N ILE A 113 -8.74 -0.49 -62.52
CA ILE A 113 -8.95 0.67 -61.64
C ILE A 113 -10.18 0.45 -60.76
N GLU A 114 -11.32 0.02 -61.34
CA GLU A 114 -12.54 -0.26 -60.56
C GLU A 114 -12.31 -1.34 -59.49
N THR A 115 -11.54 -2.39 -59.80
CA THR A 115 -11.18 -3.40 -58.79
C THR A 115 -10.31 -2.83 -57.68
N LEU A 116 -9.31 -2.01 -58.01
CA LEU A 116 -8.42 -1.38 -57.04
C LEU A 116 -9.17 -0.36 -56.16
N GLU A 117 -10.14 0.36 -56.71
CA GLU A 117 -10.99 1.30 -55.96
C GLU A 117 -11.87 0.57 -54.95
N LYS A 118 -12.44 -0.59 -55.33
CA LYS A 118 -13.20 -1.44 -54.41
C LYS A 118 -12.33 -1.99 -53.28
N GLU A 119 -11.13 -2.46 -53.60
CA GLU A 119 -10.16 -2.94 -52.60
C GLU A 119 -9.71 -1.81 -51.65
N LYS A 120 -9.44 -0.61 -52.19
CA LYS A 120 -9.10 0.58 -51.39
C LYS A 120 -10.22 0.92 -50.42
N ALA A 121 -11.47 0.94 -50.86
CA ALA A 121 -12.61 1.21 -49.99
C ALA A 121 -12.74 0.15 -48.88
N ALA A 122 -12.56 -1.13 -49.21
CA ALA A 122 -12.58 -2.21 -48.22
C ALA A 122 -11.43 -2.09 -47.20
N LEU A 123 -10.24 -1.65 -47.62
CA LEU A 123 -9.12 -1.41 -46.73
C LEU A 123 -9.37 -0.22 -45.79
N LEU A 124 -9.96 0.88 -46.28
CA LEU A 124 -10.31 2.03 -45.44
C LEU A 124 -11.28 1.66 -44.32
N ILE A 125 -12.31 0.85 -44.61
CA ILE A 125 -13.24 0.34 -43.59
C ILE A 125 -12.51 -0.49 -42.53
N LYS A 126 -11.55 -1.33 -42.94
CA LYS A 126 -10.74 -2.13 -42.00
C LYS A 126 -9.86 -1.25 -41.12
N ILE A 127 -9.29 -0.17 -41.66
CA ILE A 127 -8.49 0.79 -40.90
C ILE A 127 -9.36 1.47 -39.83
N GLU A 128 -10.53 1.99 -40.22
CA GLU A 128 -11.47 2.61 -39.26
C GLU A 128 -11.91 1.65 -38.15
N ALA A 129 -12.15 0.38 -38.48
CA ALA A 129 -12.48 -0.64 -37.49
C ALA A 129 -11.34 -0.89 -36.49
N VAL A 130 -10.09 -0.93 -36.97
CA VAL A 130 -8.89 -1.05 -36.11
C VAL A 130 -8.72 0.20 -35.24
N GLU A 131 -8.90 1.40 -35.78
CA GLU A 131 -8.84 2.65 -35.01
C GLU A 131 -9.89 2.70 -33.89
N SER A 132 -11.12 2.23 -34.16
CA SER A 132 -12.17 2.11 -33.15
C SER A 132 -11.80 1.12 -32.04
N LEU A 133 -11.19 -0.02 -32.38
CA LEU A 133 -10.70 -0.99 -31.40
C LEU A 133 -9.56 -0.40 -30.55
N CYS A 134 -8.60 0.27 -31.18
CA CYS A 134 -7.51 0.95 -30.48
C CYS A 134 -8.04 2.00 -29.49
N ASN A 135 -9.04 2.79 -29.88
CA ASN A 135 -9.69 3.77 -29.00
C ASN A 135 -10.43 3.12 -27.82
N THR A 136 -11.03 1.94 -28.03
CA THR A 136 -11.68 1.17 -26.96
C THR A 136 -10.65 0.65 -25.97
N HIS A 137 -9.59 0.02 -26.45
CA HIS A 137 -8.50 -0.47 -25.61
C HIS A 137 -7.80 0.66 -24.84
N ALA A 138 -7.64 1.85 -25.43
CA ALA A 138 -7.07 3.01 -24.73
C ALA A 138 -7.90 3.40 -23.50
N LYS A 139 -9.24 3.40 -23.62
CA LYS A 139 -10.14 3.67 -22.49
C LYS A 139 -10.06 2.59 -21.41
N GLU A 140 -9.97 1.33 -21.80
CA GLU A 140 -9.81 0.22 -20.84
C GLU A 140 -8.49 0.33 -20.06
N ILE A 141 -7.39 0.69 -20.74
CA ILE A 141 -6.09 0.94 -20.10
C ILE A 141 -6.20 2.07 -19.06
N ASP A 142 -6.88 3.18 -19.40
CA ASP A 142 -7.06 4.29 -18.48
C ASP A 142 -7.94 3.90 -17.27
N CYS A 143 -8.98 3.09 -17.47
CA CYS A 143 -9.77 2.52 -16.37
C CYS A 143 -8.91 1.63 -15.45
N LEU A 144 -8.08 0.75 -16.02
CA LEU A 144 -7.18 -0.12 -15.25
C LEU A 144 -6.14 0.67 -14.46
N ARG A 145 -5.62 1.78 -15.03
CA ARG A 145 -4.71 2.68 -14.31
C ARG A 145 -5.37 3.33 -13.09
N LEU A 146 -6.60 3.80 -13.23
CA LEU A 146 -7.36 4.36 -12.10
C LEU A 146 -7.61 3.32 -11.00
N GLU A 147 -7.89 2.07 -11.39
CA GLU A 147 -8.09 0.97 -10.44
C GLU A 147 -6.80 0.60 -9.70
N ILE A 148 -5.65 0.58 -10.39
CA ILE A 148 -4.34 0.39 -9.74
C ILE A 148 -4.07 1.50 -8.71
N GLU A 149 -4.34 2.75 -9.05
CA GLU A 149 -4.16 3.88 -8.12
C GLU A 149 -5.16 3.86 -6.95
N ARG A 150 -6.35 3.28 -7.14
CA ARG A 150 -7.28 3.00 -6.03
C ARG A 150 -6.70 1.94 -5.10
N LEU A 151 -6.25 0.81 -5.63
CA LEU A 151 -5.70 -0.31 -4.86
C LEU A 151 -4.44 0.09 -4.09
N LYS A 152 -3.53 0.87 -4.68
CA LYS A 152 -2.34 1.41 -3.97
C LYS A 152 -2.71 2.26 -2.75
N ARG A 153 -3.76 3.07 -2.86
CA ARG A 153 -4.24 3.89 -1.72
C ARG A 153 -4.85 3.01 -0.61
N GLU A 154 -5.55 1.95 -0.98
CA GLU A 154 -6.09 0.98 -0.03
C GLU A 154 -4.98 0.21 0.67
N GLU A 155 -3.95 -0.23 -0.07
CA GLU A 155 -2.75 -0.88 0.46
C GLU A 155 -2.02 0.02 1.47
N MET A 156 -1.81 1.30 1.14
CA MET A 156 -1.20 2.25 2.07
C MET A 156 -2.05 2.43 3.35
N SER A 157 -3.38 2.48 3.21
CA SER A 157 -4.30 2.58 4.34
C SER A 157 -4.25 1.35 5.26
N THR A 158 -4.19 0.15 4.68
CA THR A 158 -4.06 -1.09 5.46
C THR A 158 -2.70 -1.20 6.11
N GLU A 159 -1.62 -0.78 5.44
CA GLU A 159 -0.26 -0.75 6.02
C GLU A 159 -0.19 0.17 7.25
N MET A 160 -0.79 1.37 7.18
CA MET A 160 -0.87 2.27 8.34
C MET A 160 -1.62 1.63 9.52
N LYS A 161 -2.74 0.94 9.27
CA LYS A 161 -3.49 0.22 10.32
C LYS A 161 -2.67 -0.91 10.94
N VAL A 162 -1.88 -1.63 10.13
CA VAL A 162 -0.99 -2.68 10.63
C VAL A 162 0.09 -2.09 11.55
N GLN A 163 0.69 -0.95 11.16
CA GLN A 163 1.67 -0.25 12.01
C GLN A 163 1.06 0.20 13.35
N GLU A 164 -0.17 0.72 13.33
CA GLU A 164 -0.91 1.09 14.54
C GLU A 164 -1.14 -0.12 15.46
N LEU A 165 -1.60 -1.25 14.90
CA LEU A 165 -1.80 -2.50 15.65
C LEU A 165 -0.50 -3.05 16.25
N ILE A 166 0.63 -2.92 15.54
CA ILE A 166 1.95 -3.30 16.06
C ILE A 166 2.32 -2.43 17.27
N SER A 167 2.13 -1.11 17.17
CA SER A 167 2.38 -0.18 18.27
C SER A 167 1.52 -0.52 19.49
N ASP A 168 0.23 -0.79 19.28
CA ASP A 168 -0.69 -1.20 20.35
C ASP A 168 -0.31 -2.54 20.98
N LYS A 169 0.16 -3.51 20.19
CA LYS A 169 0.67 -4.79 20.72
C LYS A 169 1.88 -4.57 21.63
N VAL A 170 2.85 -3.76 21.22
CA VAL A 170 4.03 -3.44 22.04
C VAL A 170 3.62 -2.76 23.34
N ARG A 171 2.62 -1.85 23.27
CA ARG A 171 2.06 -1.19 24.45
C ARG A 171 1.42 -2.21 25.41
N LEU A 172 0.63 -3.15 24.91
CA LEU A 172 0.00 -4.21 25.70
C LEU A 172 1.03 -5.12 26.37
N GLU A 173 2.06 -5.57 25.65
CA GLU A 173 3.15 -6.38 26.20
C GLU A 173 3.91 -5.64 27.31
N THR A 174 4.09 -4.32 27.17
CA THR A 174 4.71 -3.48 28.20
C THR A 174 3.82 -3.37 29.44
N MET A 175 2.51 -3.14 29.26
CA MET A 175 1.55 -3.09 30.36
C MET A 175 1.48 -4.43 31.11
N GLU A 176 1.54 -5.56 30.39
CA GLU A 176 1.55 -6.89 31.01
C GLU A 176 2.79 -7.10 31.88
N LYS A 177 3.98 -6.69 31.42
CA LYS A 177 5.21 -6.72 32.22
C LYS A 177 5.07 -5.88 33.49
N VAL A 178 4.55 -4.66 33.39
CA VAL A 178 4.32 -3.79 34.54
C VAL A 178 3.32 -4.40 35.53
N LYS A 179 2.22 -4.98 35.03
CA LYS A 179 1.23 -5.70 35.86
C LYS A 179 1.86 -6.87 36.60
N ASN A 180 2.67 -7.67 35.92
CA ASN A 180 3.34 -8.82 36.53
C ASN A 180 4.35 -8.37 37.61
N GLU A 181 5.10 -7.30 37.36
CA GLU A 181 6.06 -6.75 38.32
C GLU A 181 5.37 -6.14 39.55
N THR A 182 4.34 -5.33 39.35
CA THR A 182 3.51 -4.81 40.47
C THR A 182 2.83 -5.93 41.26
N GLY A 183 2.42 -7.02 40.61
CA GLY A 183 1.92 -8.21 41.30
C GLY A 183 2.96 -8.88 42.20
N ARG A 184 4.23 -8.97 41.76
CA ARG A 184 5.34 -9.49 42.58
C ARG A 184 5.65 -8.58 43.77
N GLN A 185 5.68 -7.28 43.54
CA GLN A 185 5.89 -6.28 44.60
C GLN A 185 4.78 -6.33 45.64
N LEU A 186 3.52 -6.45 45.20
CA LEU A 186 2.37 -6.58 46.08
C LEU A 186 2.45 -7.85 46.95
N ASN A 187 2.85 -8.98 46.37
CA ASN A 187 3.04 -10.22 47.13
C ASN A 187 4.16 -10.07 48.18
N THR A 188 5.27 -9.44 47.82
CA THR A 188 6.38 -9.15 48.75
C THR A 188 5.91 -8.29 49.91
N LEU A 189 5.17 -7.20 49.62
CA LEU A 189 4.62 -6.31 50.63
C LEU A 189 3.61 -7.01 51.54
N LYS A 190 2.80 -7.92 50.99
CA LYS A 190 1.86 -8.74 51.76
C LYS A 190 2.60 -9.66 52.75
N ASP A 191 3.68 -10.30 52.32
CA ASP A 191 4.49 -11.16 53.18
C ASP A 191 5.18 -10.35 54.30
N GLU A 192 5.73 -9.17 53.97
CA GLU A 192 6.29 -8.24 54.95
C GLU A 192 5.24 -7.76 55.95
N TYR A 193 4.05 -7.40 55.48
CA TYR A 193 2.94 -7.00 56.36
C TYR A 193 2.55 -8.12 57.31
N GLN A 194 2.48 -9.38 56.84
CA GLN A 194 2.19 -10.52 57.70
C GLN A 194 3.30 -10.78 58.73
N ARG A 195 4.57 -10.58 58.36
CA ARG A 195 5.69 -10.67 59.30
C ARG A 195 5.57 -9.60 60.39
N LEU A 196 5.36 -8.35 60.00
CA LEU A 196 5.18 -7.23 60.94
C LEU A 196 3.97 -7.43 61.85
N LEU A 197 2.87 -8.03 61.34
CA LEU A 197 1.71 -8.36 62.15
C LEU A 197 2.06 -9.37 63.26
N LYS A 198 2.82 -10.42 62.92
CA LYS A 198 3.31 -11.40 63.91
C LYS A 198 4.26 -10.77 64.93
N GLU A 199 5.17 -9.91 64.49
CA GLU A 199 6.08 -9.18 65.39
C GLU A 199 5.30 -8.27 66.35
N LYS A 200 4.29 -7.55 65.84
CA LYS A 200 3.38 -6.76 66.65
C LYS A 200 2.68 -7.61 67.71
N ASP A 201 2.16 -8.79 67.35
CA ASP A 201 1.48 -9.69 68.28
C ASP A 201 2.43 -10.19 69.38
N VAL A 202 3.69 -10.49 69.04
CA VAL A 202 4.72 -10.88 70.01
C VAL A 202 5.03 -9.72 70.96
N LEU A 203 5.27 -8.52 70.43
CA LEU A 203 5.53 -7.33 71.25
C LEU A 203 4.35 -7.01 72.16
N GLN A 204 3.11 -7.14 71.68
CA GLN A 204 1.92 -6.91 72.48
C GLN A 204 1.83 -7.90 73.66
N LYS A 205 2.17 -9.18 73.45
CA LYS A 205 2.25 -10.16 74.54
C LYS A 205 3.35 -9.81 75.55
N LEU A 206 4.53 -9.42 75.08
CA LEU A 206 5.63 -9.01 75.96
C LEU A 206 5.27 -7.78 76.80
N VAL A 207 4.59 -6.80 76.21
CA VAL A 207 4.09 -5.63 76.94
C VAL A 207 3.07 -6.05 78.01
N GLN A 208 2.11 -6.92 77.67
CA GLN A 208 1.14 -7.44 78.64
C GLN A 208 1.81 -8.19 79.80
N GLU A 209 2.80 -9.05 79.51
CA GLU A 209 3.58 -9.75 80.53
C GLU A 209 4.38 -8.77 81.40
N SER A 210 5.00 -7.76 80.80
CA SER A 210 5.75 -6.73 81.51
C SER A 210 4.86 -5.89 82.41
N SER A 211 3.66 -5.51 81.96
CA SER A 211 2.66 -4.81 82.79
C SER A 211 2.24 -5.68 83.97
N LYS A 212 1.94 -6.96 83.75
CA LYS A 212 1.59 -7.87 84.84
C LYS A 212 2.71 -8.01 85.87
N ARG A 213 3.96 -8.15 85.42
CA ARG A 213 5.12 -8.20 86.35
C ARG A 213 5.33 -6.90 87.11
N MET A 214 5.01 -5.77 86.49
CA MET A 214 5.05 -4.45 87.15
C MET A 214 3.98 -4.37 88.25
N ASP A 215 2.74 -4.77 87.93
CA ASP A 215 1.64 -4.84 88.91
C ASP A 215 1.99 -5.77 90.09
N ASP A 216 2.54 -6.96 89.79
CA ASP A 216 3.00 -7.93 90.81
C ASP A 216 4.11 -7.32 91.69
N ALA A 217 5.08 -6.62 91.10
CA ALA A 217 6.17 -5.97 91.83
C ALA A 217 5.68 -4.78 92.69
N GLU A 218 4.70 -4.01 92.21
CA GLU A 218 4.06 -2.95 92.98
C GLU A 218 3.30 -3.52 94.19
N SER A 219 2.59 -4.63 94.03
CA SER A 219 1.91 -5.35 95.12
C SER A 219 2.91 -5.83 96.18
N ILE A 220 3.98 -6.52 95.76
CA ILE A 220 5.04 -7.00 96.67
C ILE A 220 5.70 -5.80 97.39
N SER A 221 5.94 -4.69 96.69
CA SER A 221 6.51 -3.49 97.29
C SER A 221 5.59 -2.87 98.35
N ALA A 222 4.28 -2.84 98.10
CA ALA A 222 3.28 -2.37 99.05
C ALA A 222 3.20 -3.28 100.29
N GLU A 223 3.23 -4.60 100.09
CA GLU A 223 3.31 -5.59 101.18
C GLU A 223 4.58 -5.39 102.02
N ALA A 224 5.74 -5.28 101.37
CA ALA A 224 7.02 -5.05 102.06
C ALA A 224 7.04 -3.73 102.85
N LYS A 225 6.43 -2.66 102.32
CA LYS A 225 6.28 -1.38 103.03
C LYS A 225 5.40 -1.53 104.27
N ASN A 226 4.28 -2.23 104.17
CA ASN A 226 3.41 -2.49 105.31
C ASN A 226 4.10 -3.35 106.38
N GLU A 227 4.81 -4.42 105.99
CA GLU A 227 5.58 -5.25 106.92
C GLU A 227 6.70 -4.46 107.62
N LEU A 228 7.41 -3.60 106.88
CA LEU A 228 8.40 -2.69 107.45
C LEU A 228 7.77 -1.69 108.42
N GLU A 229 6.57 -1.19 108.13
CA GLU A 229 5.86 -0.28 109.03
C GLU A 229 5.42 -1.00 110.31
N ILE A 230 4.88 -2.22 110.21
CA ILE A 230 4.55 -3.07 111.37
C ILE A 230 5.81 -3.34 112.20
N THR A 231 6.92 -3.72 111.55
CA THR A 231 8.19 -3.97 112.24
C THR A 231 8.73 -2.71 112.91
N ARG A 232 8.65 -1.55 112.26
CA ARG A 232 9.01 -0.25 112.86
C ARG A 232 8.14 0.04 114.07
N ARG A 233 6.81 -0.11 113.96
CA ARG A 233 5.89 0.08 115.09
C ARG A 233 6.26 -0.82 116.26
N ASN A 234 6.45 -2.12 116.02
CA ASN A 234 6.86 -3.09 117.03
C ASN A 234 8.22 -2.75 117.67
N ALA A 235 9.19 -2.29 116.87
CA ALA A 235 10.49 -1.86 117.37
C ALA A 235 10.36 -0.61 118.26
N THR A 236 9.61 0.42 117.85
CA THR A 236 9.34 1.59 118.70
C THR A 236 8.57 1.20 119.96
N GLU A 237 7.55 0.34 119.87
CA GLU A 237 6.79 -0.12 121.04
C GLU A 237 7.70 -0.92 122.01
N SER A 238 8.62 -1.74 121.49
CA SER A 238 9.62 -2.45 122.29
C SER A 238 10.66 -1.50 122.92
N GLU A 239 11.07 -0.45 122.20
CA GLU A 239 11.93 0.62 122.72
C GLU A 239 11.23 1.42 123.83
N PHE A 240 9.94 1.73 123.69
CA PHE A 240 9.16 2.38 124.75
C PHE A 240 9.05 1.48 125.99
N VAL A 241 8.79 0.18 125.82
CA VAL A 241 8.73 -0.77 126.95
C VAL A 241 10.09 -0.93 127.64
N SER A 242 11.18 -1.03 126.88
CA SER A 242 12.53 -1.13 127.45
C SER A 242 12.99 0.16 128.12
N HIS A 243 12.62 1.32 127.60
CA HIS A 243 12.84 2.62 128.23
C HIS A 243 12.02 2.78 129.51
N ASP A 244 10.75 2.40 129.52
CA ASP A 244 9.90 2.44 130.72
C ASP A 244 10.43 1.50 131.81
N LEU A 245 10.87 0.29 131.46
CA LEU A 245 11.54 -0.64 132.39
C LEU A 245 12.84 -0.04 132.94
N TYR A 246 13.66 0.57 132.08
CA TYR A 246 14.87 1.27 132.53
C TYR A 246 14.55 2.44 133.48
N MET A 247 13.52 3.23 133.19
CA MET A 247 13.09 4.34 134.03
C MET A 247 12.52 3.85 135.36
N GLN A 248 11.76 2.76 135.37
CA GLN A 248 11.32 2.10 136.61
C GLN A 248 12.49 1.64 137.46
N GLU A 249 13.49 0.98 136.86
CA GLU A 249 14.68 0.51 137.57
C GLU A 249 15.53 1.68 138.09
N LYS A 250 15.69 2.75 137.28
CA LYS A 250 16.36 3.99 137.71
C LYS A 250 15.66 4.64 138.90
N MET A 251 14.33 4.73 138.88
CA MET A 251 13.54 5.26 140.01
C MET A 251 13.65 4.37 141.25
N ARG A 252 13.73 3.05 141.07
CA ARG A 252 13.96 2.09 142.16
C ARG A 252 15.33 2.29 142.80
N CYS A 253 16.38 2.46 142.00
CA CYS A 253 17.73 2.77 142.50
C CYS A 253 17.77 4.10 143.27
N ILE A 254 17.09 5.14 142.78
CA ILE A 254 17.00 6.44 143.48
C ILE A 254 16.32 6.28 144.84
N LYS A 255 15.20 5.55 144.91
CA LYS A 255 14.52 5.27 146.20
C LYS A 255 15.42 4.52 147.18
N LEU A 256 16.05 3.43 146.75
CA LEU A 256 16.97 2.67 147.61
C LEU A 256 18.16 3.53 148.11
N SER A 257 18.64 4.45 147.28
CA SER A 257 19.71 5.37 147.66
C SER A 257 19.24 6.38 148.70
N ALA A 258 18.02 6.90 148.57
CA ALA A 258 17.40 7.79 149.56
C ALA A 258 17.12 7.06 150.88
N ASP A 259 16.59 5.83 150.83
CA ASP A 259 16.35 5.00 152.02
C ASP A 259 17.66 4.68 152.75
N ARG A 260 18.74 4.41 152.01
CA ARG A 260 20.08 4.19 152.58
C ARG A 260 20.67 5.45 153.21
N ALA A 261 20.50 6.62 152.58
CA ALA A 261 20.91 7.89 153.15
C ALA A 261 20.14 8.21 154.44
N ALA A 262 18.82 7.96 154.45
CA ALA A 262 17.97 8.11 155.64
C ALA A 262 18.43 7.22 156.81
N LEU A 263 18.78 5.96 156.51
CA LEU A 263 19.35 5.01 157.48
C LEU A 263 20.70 5.48 158.06
N ILE A 264 21.58 6.05 157.23
CA ILE A 264 22.86 6.62 157.70
C ILE A 264 22.59 7.81 158.63
N THR A 265 21.70 8.72 158.25
CA THR A 265 21.34 9.86 159.11
C THR A 265 20.69 9.43 160.43
N ALA A 266 19.85 8.39 160.44
CA ALA A 266 19.30 7.84 161.67
C ALA A 266 20.40 7.30 162.59
N HIS A 267 21.39 6.61 162.01
CA HIS A 267 22.49 6.01 162.77
C HIS A 267 23.51 7.05 163.28
N GLU A 268 23.71 8.17 162.57
CA GLU A 268 24.53 9.31 163.03
C GLU A 268 23.85 10.09 164.15
N VAL A 269 22.52 10.23 164.12
CA VAL A 269 21.74 10.85 165.21
C VAL A 269 21.84 10.02 166.50
N ASP A 270 21.74 8.68 166.43
CA ASP A 270 21.94 7.79 167.59
C ASP A 270 23.37 7.89 168.16
N ARG A 271 24.38 8.04 167.30
CA ARG A 271 25.78 8.24 167.72
C ARG A 271 25.98 9.59 168.40
N GLY A 272 25.37 10.65 167.85
CA GLY A 272 25.39 11.99 168.43
C GLY A 272 24.70 12.06 169.80
N GLN A 273 23.55 11.37 169.95
CA GLN A 273 22.87 11.24 171.23
C GLN A 273 23.68 10.44 172.25
N LEU A 274 24.36 9.38 171.83
CA LEU A 274 25.23 8.59 172.71
C LEU A 274 26.42 9.40 173.23
N ILE A 275 27.03 10.24 172.38
CA ILE A 275 28.12 11.14 172.79
C ILE A 275 27.59 12.19 173.78
N ALA A 276 26.45 12.83 173.48
CA ALA A 276 25.84 13.80 174.40
C ALA A 276 25.46 13.17 175.75
N HIS A 277 24.98 11.92 175.76
CA HIS A 277 24.71 11.17 176.99
C HIS A 277 26.00 10.87 177.77
N HIS A 278 27.10 10.49 177.09
CA HIS A 278 28.39 10.28 177.74
C HIS A 278 29.00 11.58 178.30
N GLU A 279 28.89 12.70 177.58
CA GLU A 279 29.34 14.01 178.06
C GLU A 279 28.52 14.46 179.28
N ALA A 280 27.20 14.26 179.28
CA ALA A 280 26.35 14.54 180.43
C ALA A 280 26.71 13.67 181.65
N MET A 281 27.03 12.39 181.44
CA MET A 281 27.52 11.51 182.51
C MET A 281 28.87 11.97 183.07
N LEU A 282 29.80 12.39 182.21
CA LEU A 282 31.10 12.93 182.63
C LEU A 282 30.94 14.24 183.43
N ASP A 283 30.06 15.15 183.03
CA ASP A 283 29.78 16.39 183.78
C ASP A 283 29.18 16.11 185.16
N LEU A 284 28.35 15.06 185.27
CA LEU A 284 27.79 14.57 186.54
C LEU A 284 28.85 13.94 187.46
N ILE A 285 29.81 13.20 186.90
CA ILE A 285 30.96 12.65 187.64
C ILE A 285 31.87 13.80 188.12
N PHE A 286 32.16 14.78 187.28
CA PHE A 286 32.99 15.94 187.65
C PHE A 286 32.33 16.80 188.74
N LYS A 287 31.00 16.99 188.71
CA LYS A 287 30.25 17.67 189.78
C LYS A 287 30.32 16.94 191.13
N LYS A 288 30.45 15.62 191.14
CA LYS A 288 30.60 14.82 192.39
C LYS A 288 32.03 14.82 192.95
N MET A 289 33.06 15.11 192.14
CA MET A 289 34.48 15.06 192.56
C MET A 289 35.01 16.38 193.15
N LYS A 290 34.16 17.40 193.34
CA LYS A 290 34.54 18.73 193.90
C LYS A 290 33.72 19.18 195.13
N ARG A 291 33.21 18.23 195.92
CA ARG A 291 32.81 18.45 197.32
C ARG A 291 33.49 17.42 198.21
#